data_AF-A0A152A6Z6-F1
#
_entry.id   AF-A0A152A6Z6-F1
#
_cell.length_a   1.000
_cell.length_b   1.000
_cell.length_c   1.000
_cell.angle_alpha   90.00
_cell.angle_beta   90.00
_cell.angle_gamma   90.00
#
_symmetry.space_group_name_H-M   'P 1'
#
loop_
_entity.id
_entity.type
_entity.pdbx_description
1 polymer ?
#
loop_
_entity_poly.entity_id
_entity_poly.type
_entity_poly.pdbx_seq_one_letter_code
_entity_poly.pdbx_strand_id
1 'polypeptide(L)'
;MGNLSSKDLKEVMDKTSYTKQDVEKLYKDFKVSDTDGKTGFTFPEFQAFFKIRFEGLEEATLKRMFDLFDSDKNGILDFKEFASALFLMTKATTEDKLAFLFDLYDTDKSGYLSIDECNEIITTAYGCSRKLGGGDSYTYEKLTSIMYDMQVEPGKGISKKTFIENGSKSDTLCTFLCFYKTFGNLLY
;
A
#
# COMPACT_ATOMS: atom_id res chain seq x y z
N MET A 1 24.97 18.81 -7.49
CA MET A 1 24.10 17.91 -6.68
C MET A 1 22.76 18.60 -6.54
N GLY A 2 21.70 18.03 -7.08
CA GLY A 2 20.35 18.63 -7.01
C GLY A 2 19.87 18.61 -5.56
N ASN A 3 19.60 19.78 -5.00
CA ASN A 3 19.02 19.90 -3.66
C ASN A 3 17.50 19.77 -3.75
N LEU A 4 16.90 19.15 -2.73
CA LEU A 4 15.45 19.18 -2.54
C LEU A 4 14.98 20.64 -2.48
N SER A 5 14.01 21.02 -3.33
CA SER A 5 13.52 22.39 -3.32
C SER A 5 12.75 22.67 -2.04
N SER A 6 12.79 23.92 -1.55
CA SER A 6 12.01 24.31 -0.36
C SER A 6 10.50 24.12 -0.55
N LYS A 7 10.03 24.12 -1.81
CA LYS A 7 8.64 23.85 -2.17
C LYS A 7 8.29 22.38 -1.99
N ASP A 8 9.11 21.47 -2.53
CA ASP A 8 8.85 20.02 -2.43
C ASP A 8 8.98 19.54 -0.98
N LEU A 9 9.95 20.08 -0.24
CA LEU A 9 10.10 19.82 1.20
C LEU A 9 8.82 20.19 1.96
N LYS A 10 8.28 21.39 1.71
CA LYS A 10 7.05 21.85 2.36
C LYS A 10 5.84 21.01 1.93
N GLU A 11 5.73 20.69 0.65
CA GLU A 11 4.60 19.90 0.13
C GLU A 11 4.55 18.50 0.75
N VAL A 12 5.70 17.83 0.89
CA VAL A 12 5.77 16.52 1.56
C VAL A 12 5.44 16.65 3.04
N MET A 13 5.95 17.68 3.73
CA MET A 13 5.63 17.92 5.13
C MET A 13 4.16 18.29 5.37
N ASP A 14 3.49 18.95 4.41
CA ASP A 14 2.07 19.30 4.53
C ASP A 14 1.16 18.07 4.31
N LYS A 15 1.61 17.12 3.47
CA LYS A 15 0.87 15.89 3.12
C LYS A 15 1.16 14.70 4.05
N THR A 16 2.19 14.78 4.87
CA THR A 16 2.65 13.68 5.72
C THR A 16 2.91 14.18 7.14
N SER A 17 3.09 13.29 8.11
CA SER A 17 3.55 13.70 9.45
C SER A 17 5.08 13.71 9.58
N TYR A 18 5.81 13.77 8.45
CA TYR A 18 7.27 13.81 8.46
C TYR A 18 7.81 15.16 8.94
N THR A 19 8.83 15.10 9.79
CA THR A 19 9.61 16.29 10.14
C THR A 19 10.53 16.68 8.98
N LYS A 20 11.05 17.90 9.01
CA LYS A 20 12.07 18.33 8.05
C LYS A 20 13.27 17.35 7.96
N GLN A 21 13.70 16.84 9.11
CA GLN A 21 14.81 15.88 9.19
C GLN A 21 14.46 14.54 8.55
N ASP A 22 13.23 14.06 8.75
CA ASP A 22 12.74 12.83 8.11
C ASP A 22 12.75 12.98 6.58
N VAL A 23 12.23 14.10 6.06
CA VAL A 23 12.17 14.37 4.62
C VAL A 23 13.57 14.48 4.01
N GLU A 24 14.50 15.17 4.68
CA GLU A 24 15.90 15.27 4.23
C GLU A 24 16.60 13.91 4.21
N LYS A 25 16.32 13.05 5.19
CA LYS A 25 16.86 11.69 5.22
C LYS A 25 16.24 10.82 4.11
N LEU A 26 14.91 10.85 3.96
CA LEU A 26 14.21 10.16 2.88
C LEU A 26 14.78 10.57 1.52
N TYR A 27 15.05 11.87 1.31
CA TYR A 27 15.59 12.37 0.06
C TYR A 27 16.99 11.82 -0.23
N LYS A 28 17.83 11.66 0.80
CA LYS A 28 19.15 11.02 0.66
C LYS A 28 19.00 9.55 0.27
N ASP A 29 18.15 8.81 0.96
CA ASP A 29 17.90 7.39 0.68
C ASP A 29 17.31 7.19 -0.73
N PHE A 30 16.42 8.09 -1.15
CA PHE A 30 15.87 8.16 -2.50
C PHE A 30 16.98 8.41 -3.54
N LYS A 31 17.85 9.41 -3.32
CA LYS A 31 18.94 9.71 -4.26
C LYS A 31 19.99 8.61 -4.38
N VAL A 32 20.21 7.80 -3.33
CA VAL A 32 21.11 6.64 -3.39
C VAL A 32 20.48 5.49 -4.18
N SER A 33 19.16 5.36 -4.12
CA SER A 33 18.42 4.26 -4.76
C SER A 33 18.00 4.57 -6.20
N ASP A 34 17.93 5.84 -6.58
CA ASP A 34 17.80 6.34 -7.96
C ASP A 34 19.15 6.13 -8.68
N THR A 35 19.28 4.95 -9.31
CA THR A 35 20.53 4.50 -9.92
C THR A 35 20.66 4.89 -11.38
N ASP A 36 19.53 5.14 -12.05
CA ASP A 36 19.50 5.49 -13.47
C ASP A 36 19.58 7.00 -13.73
N GLY A 37 19.42 7.82 -12.68
CA GLY A 37 19.56 9.28 -12.74
C GLY A 37 18.39 10.00 -13.40
N LYS A 38 17.26 9.32 -13.65
CA LYS A 38 16.06 9.88 -14.28
C LYS A 38 15.18 10.70 -13.34
N THR A 39 15.68 11.06 -12.16
CA THR A 39 14.99 11.93 -11.18
C THR A 39 13.71 11.31 -10.59
N GLY A 40 13.57 9.98 -10.63
CA GLY A 40 12.41 9.23 -10.17
C GLY A 40 12.73 7.74 -10.05
N PHE A 41 11.95 6.98 -9.28
CA PHE A 41 12.08 5.52 -9.27
C PHE A 41 11.29 4.90 -10.41
N THR A 42 11.98 4.19 -11.28
CA THR A 42 11.33 3.26 -12.21
C THR A 42 10.72 2.07 -11.47
N PHE A 43 9.83 1.32 -12.11
CA PHE A 43 9.25 0.11 -11.50
C PHE A 43 10.31 -0.90 -11.00
N PRO A 44 11.42 -1.19 -11.74
CA PRO A 44 12.50 -2.03 -11.22
C PRO A 44 13.19 -1.48 -9.98
N GLU A 45 13.37 -0.16 -9.87
CA GLU A 45 13.98 0.49 -8.71
C GLU A 45 13.04 0.48 -7.50
N PHE A 46 11.75 0.75 -7.72
CA PHE A 46 10.71 0.55 -6.72
C PHE A 46 10.71 -0.91 -6.23
N GLN A 47 10.70 -1.87 -7.15
CA GLN A 47 10.75 -3.28 -6.80
C GLN A 47 12.02 -3.61 -6.03
N ALA A 48 13.20 -3.14 -6.42
CA ALA A 48 14.45 -3.42 -5.70
C ALA A 48 14.44 -2.81 -4.28
N PHE A 49 13.97 -1.56 -4.15
CA PHE A 49 13.85 -0.87 -2.86
C PHE A 49 12.91 -1.60 -1.91
N PHE A 50 11.81 -2.12 -2.44
CA PHE A 50 10.75 -2.72 -1.65
C PHE A 50 10.79 -4.25 -1.59
N LYS A 51 11.55 -4.96 -2.44
CA LYS A 51 11.62 -6.44 -2.46
C LYS A 51 12.24 -7.02 -1.19
N ILE A 52 13.23 -6.34 -0.61
CA ILE A 52 13.78 -6.69 0.71
C ILE A 52 12.72 -6.51 1.80
N ARG A 53 11.75 -5.62 1.57
CA ARG A 53 10.74 -5.20 2.55
C ARG A 53 9.43 -5.96 2.40
N PHE A 54 9.08 -6.43 1.20
CA PHE A 54 7.82 -7.14 0.89
C PHE A 54 8.06 -8.57 0.41
N GLU A 55 8.86 -9.33 1.15
CA GLU A 55 8.98 -10.77 0.88
C GLU A 55 7.60 -11.43 0.88
N GLY A 56 7.22 -11.99 -0.27
CA GLY A 56 5.99 -12.76 -0.44
C GLY A 56 4.90 -12.11 -1.28
N LEU A 57 4.96 -10.81 -1.59
CA LEU A 57 4.07 -10.17 -2.57
C LEU A 57 4.41 -10.60 -4.00
N GLU A 58 3.37 -10.78 -4.82
CA GLU A 58 3.55 -11.06 -6.24
C GLU A 58 3.91 -9.80 -7.03
N GLU A 59 4.68 -9.97 -8.11
CA GLU A 59 5.12 -8.87 -8.95
C GLU A 59 3.95 -8.07 -9.53
N ALA A 60 2.85 -8.74 -9.90
CA ALA A 60 1.64 -8.09 -10.37
C ALA A 60 1.03 -7.15 -9.32
N THR A 61 1.05 -7.54 -8.04
CA THR A 61 0.55 -6.71 -6.93
C THR A 61 1.47 -5.51 -6.70
N LEU A 62 2.79 -5.72 -6.73
CA LEU A 62 3.77 -4.63 -6.64
C LEU A 62 3.63 -3.64 -7.80
N LYS A 63 3.32 -4.13 -9.01
CA LYS A 63 3.09 -3.28 -10.18
C LYS A 63 1.84 -2.42 -10.02
N ARG A 64 0.73 -3.00 -9.55
CA ARG A 64 -0.50 -2.23 -9.24
C ARG A 64 -0.24 -1.17 -8.16
N MET A 65 0.55 -1.47 -7.13
CA MET A 65 0.93 -0.48 -6.11
C MET A 65 1.75 0.67 -6.70
N PHE A 66 2.75 0.34 -7.52
CA PHE A 66 3.54 1.34 -8.23
C PHE A 66 2.62 2.25 -9.05
N ASP A 67 1.70 1.66 -9.82
CA ASP A 67 0.77 2.41 -10.65
C ASP A 67 -0.19 3.28 -9.83
N LEU A 68 -0.54 2.91 -8.60
CA LEU A 68 -1.33 3.76 -7.72
C LEU A 68 -0.55 4.93 -7.13
N PHE A 69 0.74 4.73 -6.83
CA PHE A 69 1.58 5.81 -6.33
C PHE A 69 1.98 6.80 -7.41
N ASP A 70 2.15 6.31 -8.65
CA ASP A 70 2.40 7.12 -9.85
C ASP A 70 1.12 7.89 -10.20
N SER A 71 1.01 9.10 -9.66
CA SER A 71 -0.19 9.92 -9.71
C SER A 71 -0.31 10.62 -11.06
N ASP A 72 0.80 11.03 -11.65
CA ASP A 72 0.85 11.69 -12.96
C ASP A 72 0.96 10.72 -14.15
N LYS A 73 1.13 9.41 -13.88
CA LYS A 73 1.19 8.32 -14.86
C LYS A 73 2.39 8.44 -15.81
N ASN A 74 3.48 9.04 -15.35
CA ASN A 74 4.68 9.23 -16.17
C ASN A 74 5.57 7.96 -16.20
N GLY A 75 5.24 6.93 -15.41
CA GLY A 75 5.99 5.67 -15.32
C GLY A 75 7.21 5.70 -14.39
N ILE A 76 7.39 6.77 -13.62
CA ILE A 76 8.41 6.95 -12.59
C ILE A 76 7.79 7.54 -11.32
N LEU A 77 8.22 7.12 -10.14
CA LEU A 77 7.80 7.76 -8.90
C LEU A 77 8.77 8.91 -8.58
N ASP A 78 8.27 10.14 -8.64
CA ASP A 78 9.04 11.28 -8.17
C ASP A 78 9.25 11.22 -6.65
N PHE A 79 10.09 12.11 -6.12
CA PHE A 79 10.37 12.11 -4.68
C PHE A 79 9.12 12.28 -3.81
N LYS A 80 8.15 13.09 -4.27
CA LYS A 80 6.94 13.39 -3.49
C LYS A 80 5.99 12.21 -3.49
N GLU A 81 5.84 11.53 -4.63
CA GLU A 81 5.07 10.30 -4.77
C GLU A 81 5.69 9.18 -3.94
N PHE A 82 7.01 9.02 -4.02
CA PHE A 82 7.75 8.08 -3.19
C PHE A 82 7.61 8.37 -1.69
N ALA A 83 7.76 9.63 -1.26
CA ALA A 83 7.61 10.00 0.14
C ALA A 83 6.18 9.77 0.64
N SER A 84 5.18 10.09 -0.18
CA SER A 84 3.77 9.83 0.14
C SER A 84 3.47 8.34 0.23
N ALA A 85 4.02 7.54 -0.69
CA ALA A 85 3.92 6.09 -0.67
C ALA A 85 4.53 5.52 0.62
N LEU A 86 5.76 5.93 0.97
CA LEU A 86 6.43 5.44 2.17
C LEU A 86 5.67 5.84 3.44
N PHE A 87 5.12 7.06 3.47
CA PHE A 87 4.28 7.53 4.56
C PHE A 87 3.04 6.66 4.74
N LEU A 88 2.32 6.40 3.65
CA LEU A 88 1.12 5.57 3.64
C LEU A 88 1.39 4.17 4.18
N MET A 89 2.51 3.57 3.80
CA MET A 89 2.86 2.21 4.22
C MET A 89 3.30 2.16 5.70
N THR A 90 3.98 3.19 6.18
CA THR A 90 4.57 3.20 7.53
C THR A 90 3.68 3.86 8.57
N LYS A 91 3.42 5.16 8.41
CA LYS A 91 2.89 6.05 9.45
C LYS A 91 1.43 6.44 9.28
N ALA A 92 0.80 6.16 8.14
CA ALA A 92 -0.60 6.50 7.93
C ALA A 92 -1.56 5.67 8.81
N THR A 93 -2.79 6.18 8.94
CA THR A 93 -3.83 5.54 9.74
C THR A 93 -4.27 4.21 9.14
N THR A 94 -4.94 3.37 9.94
CA THR A 94 -5.53 2.11 9.44
C THR A 94 -6.52 2.41 8.31
N GLU A 95 -7.31 3.47 8.47
CA GLU A 95 -8.31 3.92 7.50
C GLU A 95 -7.68 4.32 6.17
N ASP A 96 -6.58 5.08 6.19
CA ASP A 96 -5.85 5.47 4.98
C ASP A 96 -5.29 4.24 4.24
N LYS A 97 -4.75 3.27 5.01
CA LYS A 97 -4.24 2.01 4.46
C LYS A 97 -5.35 1.17 3.83
N LEU A 98 -6.51 1.10 4.47
CA LEU A 98 -7.69 0.41 3.93
C LEU A 98 -8.23 1.12 2.68
N ALA A 99 -8.23 2.45 2.65
CA ALA A 99 -8.63 3.22 1.48
C ALA A 99 -7.71 2.96 0.28
N PHE A 100 -6.40 2.92 0.51
CA PHE A 100 -5.43 2.57 -0.54
C PHE A 100 -5.58 1.13 -1.03
N LEU A 101 -5.76 0.19 -0.10
CA LEU A 101 -5.98 -1.20 -0.46
C LEU A 101 -7.26 -1.36 -1.28
N PHE A 102 -8.33 -0.65 -0.93
CA PHE A 102 -9.54 -0.63 -1.74
C PHE A 102 -9.22 -0.20 -3.17
N ASP A 103 -8.49 0.91 -3.34
CA ASP A 103 -8.13 1.41 -4.67
C ASP A 103 -7.18 0.46 -5.43
N LEU A 104 -6.44 -0.40 -4.72
CA LEU A 104 -5.54 -1.40 -5.31
C LEU A 104 -6.29 -2.57 -5.95
N TYR A 105 -7.42 -2.95 -5.36
CA TYR A 105 -8.21 -4.10 -5.80
C TYR A 105 -9.48 -3.72 -6.56
N ASP A 106 -10.00 -2.50 -6.41
CA ASP A 106 -11.00 -1.91 -7.29
C ASP A 106 -10.32 -1.58 -8.64
N THR A 107 -10.20 -2.61 -9.47
CA THR A 107 -9.49 -2.58 -10.75
C THR A 107 -10.31 -1.90 -11.83
N ASP A 108 -11.63 -2.07 -11.79
CA ASP A 108 -12.57 -1.46 -12.73
C ASP A 108 -12.96 -0.03 -12.35
N LYS A 109 -12.54 0.44 -11.17
CA LYS A 109 -12.84 1.78 -10.63
C LYS A 109 -14.33 2.03 -10.49
N SER A 110 -15.10 0.98 -10.23
CA SER A 110 -16.54 1.07 -10.00
C SER A 110 -16.87 1.76 -8.67
N GLY A 111 -15.91 1.83 -7.74
CA GLY A 111 -16.14 2.28 -6.37
C GLY A 111 -16.75 1.19 -5.47
N TYR A 112 -16.83 -0.04 -5.96
CA TYR A 112 -17.28 -1.22 -5.25
C TYR A 112 -16.30 -2.37 -5.49
N LEU A 113 -15.96 -3.13 -4.46
CA LEU A 113 -15.25 -4.39 -4.63
C LEU A 113 -16.26 -5.47 -5.02
N SER A 114 -16.12 -5.97 -6.25
CA SER A 114 -16.84 -7.15 -6.72
C SER A 114 -16.41 -8.42 -5.96
N ILE A 115 -17.19 -9.50 -6.11
CA ILE A 115 -16.86 -10.79 -5.50
C ILE A 115 -15.49 -11.30 -6.00
N ASP A 116 -15.21 -11.10 -7.29
CA ASP A 116 -13.94 -11.53 -7.89
C ASP A 116 -12.76 -10.71 -7.34
N GLU A 117 -12.91 -9.40 -7.18
CA GLU A 117 -11.88 -8.55 -6.55
C GLU A 117 -11.69 -8.87 -5.06
N CYS A 118 -12.77 -9.17 -4.34
CA CYS A 118 -12.66 -9.69 -2.97
C CYS A 118 -11.89 -11.02 -2.91
N ASN A 119 -12.12 -11.92 -3.87
CA ASN A 119 -11.38 -13.18 -3.95
C ASN A 119 -9.89 -12.96 -4.25
N GLU A 120 -9.53 -11.96 -5.07
CA GLU A 120 -8.13 -11.56 -5.29
C GLU A 120 -7.48 -11.07 -3.98
N ILE A 121 -8.18 -10.27 -3.19
CA ILE A 121 -7.73 -9.80 -1.86
C ILE A 121 -7.45 -11.01 -0.96
N ILE A 122 -8.42 -11.92 -0.86
CA ILE A 122 -8.33 -13.10 0.01
C ILE A 122 -7.14 -13.98 -0.42
N THR A 123 -7.00 -14.23 -1.72
CA THR A 123 -5.94 -15.09 -2.26
C THR A 123 -4.55 -14.50 -2.02
N THR A 124 -4.38 -13.21 -2.31
CA THR A 124 -3.10 -12.51 -2.12
C THR A 124 -2.67 -12.54 -0.66
N ALA A 125 -3.58 -12.17 0.24
CA ALA A 125 -3.23 -12.07 1.66
C ALA A 125 -3.11 -13.46 2.34
N TYR A 126 -3.86 -14.48 1.89
CA TYR A 126 -3.62 -15.87 2.30
C TYR A 126 -2.23 -16.37 1.86
N GLY A 127 -1.83 -16.06 0.61
CA GLY A 127 -0.51 -16.38 0.09
C GLY A 127 0.63 -15.72 0.88
N CYS A 128 0.48 -14.43 1.22
CA CYS A 128 1.44 -13.70 2.06
C CYS A 128 1.54 -14.28 3.48
N SER A 129 0.40 -14.57 4.12
CA SER A 129 0.36 -15.14 5.48
C SER A 129 1.14 -16.46 5.57
N ARG A 130 0.97 -17.35 4.58
CA ARG A 130 1.69 -18.64 4.54
C ARG A 130 3.20 -18.47 4.36
N LYS A 131 3.63 -17.56 3.47
CA LYS A 131 5.06 -17.32 3.20
C LYS A 131 5.79 -16.73 4.40
N LEU A 132 5.09 -15.96 5.23
CA LEU A 132 5.65 -15.28 6.42
C LEU A 132 5.54 -16.11 7.71
N GLY A 133 5.21 -17.39 7.62
CA GLY A 133 5.14 -18.29 8.78
C GLY A 133 3.91 -18.10 9.67
N GLY A 134 2.86 -17.42 9.20
CA GLY A 134 1.60 -17.20 9.92
C GLY A 134 0.76 -18.46 10.16
N GLY A 135 1.16 -19.61 9.59
CA GLY A 135 0.49 -20.90 9.74
C GLY A 135 -0.98 -20.85 9.28
N ASP A 136 -1.82 -21.72 9.87
CA ASP A 136 -3.26 -21.81 9.62
C ASP A 136 -4.09 -20.81 10.45
N SER A 137 -3.49 -19.73 10.97
CA SER A 137 -4.21 -18.74 11.81
C SER A 137 -5.44 -18.13 11.12
N TYR A 138 -5.45 -18.11 9.79
CA TYR A 138 -6.55 -17.63 8.97
C TYR A 138 -6.80 -18.60 7.82
N THR A 139 -7.99 -19.19 7.78
CA THR A 139 -8.42 -20.04 6.65
C THR A 139 -9.10 -19.21 5.57
N TYR A 140 -9.08 -19.72 4.34
CA TYR A 140 -9.74 -19.09 3.20
C TYR A 140 -11.24 -18.86 3.48
N GLU A 141 -11.89 -19.81 4.15
CA GLU A 141 -13.32 -19.76 4.51
C GLU A 141 -13.61 -18.63 5.50
N LYS A 142 -12.73 -18.43 6.50
CA LYS A 142 -12.91 -17.35 7.49
C LYS A 142 -12.77 -15.96 6.86
N LEU A 143 -11.88 -15.82 5.88
CA LEU A 143 -11.69 -14.56 5.16
C LEU A 143 -12.86 -14.28 4.22
N THR A 144 -13.34 -15.34 3.56
CA THR A 144 -14.53 -15.30 2.71
C THR A 144 -15.76 -14.89 3.50
N SER A 145 -16.00 -15.49 4.68
CA SER A 145 -17.17 -15.14 5.51
C SER A 145 -17.13 -13.68 5.95
N ILE A 146 -15.96 -13.15 6.32
CA ILE A 146 -15.84 -11.74 6.71
C ILE A 146 -16.17 -10.80 5.54
N MET A 147 -15.72 -11.10 4.31
CA MET A 147 -16.05 -10.28 3.14
C MET A 147 -17.55 -10.32 2.84
N TYR A 148 -18.19 -11.49 2.95
CA TYR A 148 -19.65 -11.61 2.81
C TYR A 148 -20.41 -10.84 3.90
N ASP A 149 -19.96 -10.90 5.16
CA ASP A 149 -20.56 -10.17 6.27
C ASP A 149 -20.43 -8.65 6.11
N MET A 150 -19.41 -8.18 5.38
CA MET A 150 -19.24 -6.76 5.04
C MET A 150 -20.15 -6.29 3.91
N GLN A 151 -20.74 -7.20 3.14
CA GLN A 151 -21.64 -6.83 2.06
C GLN A 151 -22.99 -6.36 2.62
N VAL A 152 -23.22 -5.05 2.58
CA VAL A 152 -24.48 -4.45 3.02
C VAL A 152 -25.60 -4.67 1.99
N GLU A 153 -25.27 -4.58 0.69
CA GLU A 153 -26.22 -4.77 -0.41
C GLU A 153 -25.84 -6.03 -1.23
N PRO A 154 -26.63 -7.12 -1.11
CA PRO A 154 -26.41 -8.34 -1.90
C PRO A 154 -26.37 -8.02 -3.41
N GLY A 155 -25.34 -8.53 -4.10
CA GLY A 155 -25.14 -8.37 -5.55
C GLY A 155 -24.43 -7.10 -6.02
N LYS A 156 -24.22 -6.08 -5.16
CA LYS A 156 -23.57 -4.81 -5.55
C LYS A 156 -22.09 -4.71 -5.19
N GLY A 157 -21.57 -5.67 -4.42
CA GLY A 157 -20.20 -5.64 -3.90
C GLY A 157 -20.06 -4.80 -2.63
N ILE A 158 -18.82 -4.61 -2.17
CA ILE A 158 -18.50 -3.87 -0.95
C ILE A 158 -18.09 -2.45 -1.33
N SER A 159 -18.83 -1.43 -0.89
CA SER A 159 -18.45 -0.03 -1.17
C SER A 159 -17.18 0.39 -0.42
N LYS A 160 -16.44 1.38 -0.94
CA LYS A 160 -15.25 1.93 -0.25
C LYS A 160 -15.51 2.35 1.18
N LYS A 161 -16.64 3.04 1.40
CA LYS A 161 -17.07 3.47 2.74
C LYS A 161 -17.26 2.27 3.67
N THR A 162 -18.02 1.27 3.21
CA THR A 162 -18.29 0.05 3.99
C THR A 162 -17.00 -0.72 4.29
N PHE A 163 -16.12 -0.85 3.30
CA PHE A 163 -14.84 -1.54 3.45
C PHE A 163 -13.96 -0.89 4.52
N ILE A 164 -13.87 0.44 4.54
CA ILE A 164 -13.10 1.18 5.55
C ILE A 164 -13.78 1.08 6.92
N GLU A 165 -15.09 1.35 7.01
CA GLU A 165 -15.84 1.39 8.28
C GLU A 165 -15.93 0.04 8.98
N ASN A 166 -16.07 -1.04 8.22
CA ASN A 166 -16.16 -2.40 8.78
C ASN A 166 -14.78 -3.04 8.87
N GLY A 167 -13.89 -2.74 7.91
CA GLY A 167 -12.50 -3.18 7.91
C GLY A 167 -11.75 -2.69 9.14
N SER A 168 -11.89 -1.41 9.51
CA SER A 168 -11.19 -0.83 10.67
C SER A 168 -11.64 -1.40 12.02
N LYS A 169 -12.84 -1.99 12.07
CA LYS A 169 -13.40 -2.64 13.28
C LYS A 169 -13.07 -4.13 13.36
N SER A 170 -12.62 -4.73 12.26
CA SER A 170 -12.30 -6.15 12.20
C SER A 170 -10.82 -6.34 12.47
N ASP A 171 -10.45 -6.69 13.70
CA ASP A 171 -9.06 -7.01 14.05
C ASP A 171 -8.47 -8.10 13.15
N THR A 172 -9.32 -9.02 12.67
CA THR A 172 -8.91 -10.04 11.69
C THR A 172 -8.56 -9.40 10.36
N LEU A 173 -9.42 -8.55 9.77
CA LEU A 173 -9.06 -7.87 8.52
C LEU A 173 -7.93 -6.86 8.72
N CYS A 174 -7.86 -6.11 9.82
CA CYS A 174 -6.72 -5.25 10.08
C CYS A 174 -5.45 -6.05 10.23
N THR A 175 -5.43 -7.19 10.92
CA THR A 175 -4.22 -8.01 11.02
C THR A 175 -3.87 -8.65 9.66
N PHE A 176 -4.87 -9.07 8.90
CA PHE A 176 -4.76 -9.74 7.61
C PHE A 176 -4.38 -8.81 6.44
N LEU A 177 -4.99 -7.63 6.39
CA LEU A 177 -4.77 -6.60 5.38
C LEU A 177 -3.63 -5.67 5.80
N CYS A 178 -3.51 -5.38 7.09
CA CYS A 178 -2.38 -4.67 7.67
C CYS A 178 -1.33 -5.62 8.25
N PHE A 179 -1.03 -6.75 7.58
CA PHE A 179 0.32 -7.34 7.65
C PHE A 179 1.40 -6.32 7.22
N TYR A 180 0.99 -5.14 6.72
CA TYR A 180 1.75 -3.87 6.74
C TYR A 180 2.24 -3.39 8.10
N LYS A 181 1.68 -3.82 9.24
CA LYS A 181 2.27 -3.56 10.55
C LYS A 181 3.64 -4.22 10.67
N THR A 182 3.84 -5.39 10.07
CA THR A 182 5.15 -6.05 10.02
C THR A 182 6.12 -5.29 9.11
N PHE A 183 5.62 -4.65 8.05
CA PHE A 183 6.40 -3.75 7.19
C PHE A 183 6.74 -2.41 7.88
N GLY A 184 5.99 -2.03 8.93
CA GLY A 184 6.21 -0.83 9.75
C GLY A 184 7.42 -0.88 10.68
N ASN A 185 7.93 -2.07 11.02
CA ASN A 185 9.14 -2.21 11.85
C ASN A 185 10.46 -2.08 11.07
N LEU A 186 10.41 -1.69 9.80
CA LEU A 186 11.60 -1.54 8.94
C LEU A 186 12.05 -0.09 8.74
N LEU A 187 11.40 0.87 9.41
CA LEU A 187 11.88 2.25 9.52
C LEU A 187 11.86 2.69 10.98
N TYR A 188 12.92 2.26 11.67
CA TYR A 188 13.33 2.48 13.06
C TYR A 188 12.58 1.66 14.11
#